data_AF-A0A967EGS3-F1
#
_entry.id   AF-A0A967EGS3-F1
#
_cell.length_a   1.000
_cell.length_b   1.000
_cell.length_c   1.000
_cell.angle_alpha   90.00
_cell.angle_beta   90.00
_cell.angle_gamma   90.00
#
_symmetry.space_group_name_H-M   'P 1'
#
loop_
_entity.id
_entity.type
_entity.pdbx_description
1 polymer ?
#
loop_
_entity_poly.entity_id
_entity_poly.type
_entity_poly.pdbx_seq_one_letter_code
_entity_poly.pdbx_strand_id
1 'polypeptide(L)'
;MTSAAAPLFETLTVVGPGLIGASVLHRGRRDGTLAKKLIAVDINPTFRERVRQLGIADEVTDDLAGAAAQSDCVMLCVPVGAMGEVAATAIPAMKPGAILTDTGSTKVSVIDAIRPSLRPDVPYVPAHPMAGTEYSGPDAGFATLFDNRWCLLTPLDGMPDTATTAITTLWELCGARTRTMTPEHHDRVCAIVSHLPHLLAFTICGTADDLADETRSEVLEFAASGFRDFTRIASSDPIMWRDIFLSNREAVLEMLSRFLEDAQAMARAIRWGDSDYIVDRIERGRAIRRSLLENRQA
;
A
#
# COMPACT_ATOMS: atom_id res chain seq x y z
N MET A 1 1.74 11.07 -35.56
CA MET A 1 1.16 11.98 -34.54
C MET A 1 -0.05 11.28 -33.95
N THR A 2 0.16 10.45 -32.93
CA THR A 2 -0.96 9.89 -32.16
C THR A 2 -1.57 11.01 -31.35
N SER A 3 -2.85 11.31 -31.56
CA SER A 3 -3.63 12.22 -30.72
C SER A 3 -3.37 11.85 -29.26
N ALA A 4 -2.78 12.75 -28.47
CA ALA A 4 -2.67 12.54 -27.03
C ALA A 4 -4.10 12.37 -26.50
N ALA A 5 -4.37 11.26 -25.82
CA ALA A 5 -5.66 11.03 -25.20
C ALA A 5 -5.93 12.19 -24.21
N ALA A 6 -7.19 12.62 -24.11
CA ALA A 6 -7.56 13.63 -23.14
C ALA A 6 -7.21 13.12 -21.71
N PRO A 7 -6.69 13.99 -20.83
CA PRO A 7 -6.39 13.64 -19.45
C PRO A 7 -7.64 13.17 -18.71
N LEU A 8 -7.48 12.22 -17.79
CA LEU A 8 -8.58 11.63 -17.04
C LEU A 8 -9.25 12.65 -16.09
N PHE A 9 -8.48 13.53 -15.47
CA PHE A 9 -8.97 14.59 -14.58
C PHE A 9 -8.50 15.98 -15.05
N GLU A 10 -9.23 17.06 -14.73
CA GLU A 10 -8.68 18.41 -14.90
C GLU A 10 -7.63 18.66 -13.81
N THR A 11 -7.96 18.35 -12.55
CA THR A 11 -7.05 18.50 -11.40
C THR A 11 -7.07 17.25 -10.52
N LEU A 12 -5.89 16.68 -10.27
CA LEU A 12 -5.64 15.61 -9.29
C LEU A 12 -4.79 16.16 -8.13
N THR A 13 -5.33 16.10 -6.91
CA THR A 13 -4.58 16.36 -5.68
C THR A 13 -4.10 15.05 -5.07
N VAL A 14 -2.80 14.96 -4.77
CA VAL A 14 -2.17 13.86 -4.04
C VAL A 14 -1.73 14.36 -2.66
N VAL A 15 -2.30 13.77 -1.61
CA VAL A 15 -2.02 14.13 -0.22
C VAL A 15 -1.05 13.11 0.38
N GLY A 16 0.10 13.55 0.87
CA GLY A 16 1.18 12.68 1.35
C GLY A 16 2.04 12.11 0.21
N PRO A 17 2.85 12.93 -0.48
CA PRO A 17 3.80 12.50 -1.51
C PRO A 17 5.02 11.75 -0.93
N GLY A 18 4.80 10.69 -0.15
CA GLY A 18 5.81 9.67 0.15
C GLY A 18 6.07 8.77 -1.07
N LEU A 19 6.51 7.52 -0.87
CA LEU A 19 6.78 6.58 -1.98
C LEU A 19 5.60 6.46 -2.96
N ILE A 20 4.40 6.18 -2.45
CA ILE A 20 3.21 5.94 -3.27
C ILE A 20 2.75 7.23 -3.96
N GLY A 21 2.54 8.29 -3.17
CA GLY A 21 2.08 9.57 -3.70
C GLY A 21 3.05 10.19 -4.71
N ALA A 22 4.36 10.18 -4.42
CA ALA A 22 5.36 10.66 -5.37
C ALA A 22 5.40 9.80 -6.64
N SER A 23 5.21 8.48 -6.55
CA SER A 23 5.14 7.62 -7.74
C SER A 23 3.93 7.93 -8.63
N VAL A 24 2.76 8.24 -8.03
CA VAL A 24 1.58 8.70 -8.76
C VAL A 24 1.85 10.04 -9.45
N LEU A 25 2.49 10.98 -8.75
CA LEU A 25 2.87 12.28 -9.32
C LEU A 25 3.89 12.14 -10.47
N HIS A 26 4.93 11.33 -10.30
CA HIS A 26 5.88 10.99 -11.36
C HIS A 26 5.19 10.38 -12.58
N ARG A 27 4.22 9.48 -12.36
CA ARG A 27 3.44 8.87 -13.43
C ARG A 27 2.59 9.92 -14.16
N GLY A 28 1.84 10.74 -13.43
CA GLY A 28 1.01 11.79 -14.01
C GLY A 28 1.82 12.80 -14.81
N ARG A 29 3.02 13.17 -14.33
CA ARG A 29 3.93 14.10 -15.01
C ARG A 29 4.52 13.53 -16.30
N ARG A 30 4.68 12.21 -16.41
CA ARG A 30 5.37 11.56 -17.53
C ARG A 30 4.71 11.82 -18.89
N ASP A 31 3.40 11.76 -18.95
CA ASP A 31 2.64 11.90 -20.20
C ASP A 31 1.35 12.74 -20.06
N GLY A 32 1.04 13.24 -18.86
CA GLY A 32 -0.14 14.07 -18.61
C GLY A 32 -1.47 13.32 -18.70
N THR A 33 -1.47 11.98 -18.78
CA THR A 33 -2.71 11.20 -18.97
C THR A 33 -3.58 11.15 -17.72
N LEU A 34 -2.99 11.28 -16.52
CA LEU A 34 -3.75 11.25 -15.26
C LEU A 34 -4.52 12.55 -15.02
N ALA A 35 -3.89 13.71 -15.21
CA ALA A 35 -4.54 15.00 -15.00
C ALA A 35 -3.85 16.13 -15.76
N LYS A 36 -4.57 17.22 -16.06
CA LYS A 36 -3.95 18.47 -16.58
C LYS A 36 -3.13 19.20 -15.53
N LYS A 37 -3.61 19.22 -14.29
CA LYS A 37 -2.95 19.86 -13.14
C LYS A 37 -2.76 18.84 -12.02
N LEU A 38 -1.54 18.75 -11.51
CA LEU A 38 -1.16 17.95 -10.36
C LEU A 38 -0.88 18.85 -9.16
N ILE A 39 -1.54 18.59 -8.03
CA ILE A 39 -1.31 19.29 -6.77
C ILE A 39 -0.75 18.29 -5.78
N ALA A 40 0.36 18.62 -5.12
CA ALA A 40 0.90 17.85 -4.01
C ALA A 40 0.66 18.57 -2.69
N VAL A 41 0.11 17.85 -1.71
CA VAL A 41 -0.13 18.36 -0.37
C VAL A 41 0.65 17.54 0.64
N ASP A 42 1.45 18.19 1.49
CA ASP A 42 2.11 17.53 2.62
C ASP A 42 2.22 18.48 3.80
N ILE A 43 2.06 17.99 5.02
CA ILE A 43 2.23 18.78 6.24
C ILE A 43 3.70 19.12 6.52
N ASN A 44 4.63 18.30 6.06
CA ASN A 44 6.06 18.45 6.28
C ASN A 44 6.67 19.43 5.25
N PRO A 45 7.20 20.60 5.69
CA PRO A 45 7.77 21.59 4.78
C PRO A 45 8.98 21.06 3.99
N THR A 46 9.75 20.15 4.57
CA THR A 46 10.90 19.52 3.90
C THR A 46 10.44 18.64 2.75
N PHE A 47 9.35 17.89 2.91
CA PHE A 47 8.79 17.07 1.83
C PHE A 47 8.18 17.94 0.74
N ARG A 48 7.46 19.01 1.10
CA ARG A 48 6.97 19.99 0.12
C ARG A 48 8.10 20.57 -0.72
N GLU A 49 9.18 21.00 -0.07
CA GLU A 49 10.34 21.55 -0.78
C GLU A 49 10.99 20.51 -1.70
N ARG A 50 11.11 19.26 -1.24
CA ARG A 50 11.68 18.19 -2.08
C ARG A 50 10.81 17.90 -3.30
N VAL A 51 9.49 17.87 -3.17
CA VAL A 51 8.56 17.68 -4.29
C VAL A 51 8.69 18.79 -5.33
N ARG A 52 8.88 20.05 -4.91
CA ARG A 52 9.15 21.17 -5.83
C ARG A 52 10.44 20.96 -6.62
N GLN A 53 11.51 20.54 -5.94
CA GLN A 53 12.80 20.28 -6.58
C GLN A 53 12.74 19.11 -7.58
N LEU A 54 11.94 18.08 -7.28
CA LEU A 54 11.70 16.96 -8.18
C LEU A 54 10.85 17.36 -9.40
N GLY A 55 10.11 18.48 -9.33
CA GLY A 55 9.29 18.97 -10.44
C GLY A 55 8.07 18.10 -10.74
N ILE A 56 7.58 17.31 -9.79
CA ILE A 56 6.55 16.28 -10.02
C ILE A 56 5.10 16.75 -9.80
N ALA A 57 4.89 17.97 -9.30
CA ALA A 57 3.56 18.60 -9.17
C ALA A 57 3.58 20.06 -9.64
N ASP A 58 2.46 20.53 -10.23
CA ASP A 58 2.32 21.91 -10.73
C ASP A 58 2.16 22.90 -9.57
N GLU A 59 1.54 22.44 -8.48
CA GLU A 59 1.35 23.19 -7.25
C GLU A 59 1.75 22.32 -6.06
N VAL A 60 2.44 22.93 -5.07
CA VAL A 60 2.84 22.25 -3.84
C VAL A 60 2.50 23.13 -2.65
N THR A 61 1.60 22.65 -1.78
CA THR A 61 1.00 23.43 -0.70
C THR A 61 0.83 22.60 0.58
N ASP A 62 0.61 23.26 1.73
CA ASP A 62 0.08 22.64 2.96
C ASP A 62 -1.41 22.90 3.16
N ASP A 63 -2.02 23.75 2.33
CA ASP A 63 -3.47 24.01 2.35
C ASP A 63 -4.25 22.90 1.64
N LEU A 64 -4.58 21.85 2.40
CA LEU A 64 -5.39 20.73 1.91
C LEU A 64 -6.79 21.16 1.48
N ALA A 65 -7.43 22.08 2.20
CA ALA A 65 -8.79 22.51 1.89
C ALA A 65 -8.83 23.28 0.55
N GLY A 66 -7.90 24.21 0.35
CA GLY A 66 -7.75 24.94 -0.91
C GLY A 66 -7.41 24.02 -2.09
N ALA A 67 -6.53 23.04 -1.90
CA ALA A 67 -6.23 22.03 -2.91
C ALA A 67 -7.46 21.15 -3.27
N ALA A 68 -8.20 20.70 -2.25
CA ALA A 68 -9.40 19.88 -2.45
C ALA A 68 -10.52 20.63 -3.17
N ALA A 69 -10.70 21.93 -2.90
CA ALA A 69 -11.76 22.75 -3.50
C ALA A 69 -11.67 22.89 -5.03
N GLN A 70 -10.45 22.80 -5.59
CA GLN A 70 -10.21 22.90 -7.03
C GLN A 70 -10.10 21.54 -7.75
N SER A 71 -10.10 20.43 -7.00
CA SER A 71 -9.76 19.10 -7.52
C SER A 71 -10.98 18.30 -8.02
N ASP A 72 -10.80 17.56 -9.11
CA ASP A 72 -11.77 16.52 -9.55
C ASP A 72 -11.53 15.20 -8.83
N CYS A 73 -10.29 14.95 -8.43
CA CYS A 73 -9.89 13.77 -7.68
C CYS A 73 -8.94 14.17 -6.55
N VAL A 74 -9.20 13.69 -5.33
CA VAL A 74 -8.31 13.81 -4.18
C VAL A 74 -7.89 12.40 -3.77
N MET A 75 -6.59 12.12 -3.84
CA MET A 75 -6.00 10.84 -3.47
C MET A 75 -5.22 10.96 -2.16
N LEU A 76 -5.63 10.19 -1.16
CA LEU A 76 -4.99 10.14 0.15
C LEU A 76 -3.90 9.05 0.16
N CYS A 77 -2.64 9.48 0.22
CA CYS A 77 -1.44 8.63 0.28
C CYS A 77 -0.72 8.75 1.63
N VAL A 78 -1.47 8.93 2.72
CA VAL A 78 -0.96 9.08 4.08
C VAL A 78 -1.00 7.73 4.84
N PRO A 79 -0.33 7.58 5.98
CA PRO A 79 -0.48 6.39 6.83
C PRO A 79 -1.96 6.15 7.19
N VAL A 80 -2.35 4.88 7.30
CA VAL A 80 -3.76 4.50 7.53
C VAL A 80 -4.34 5.09 8.82
N GLY A 81 -3.51 5.34 9.84
CA GLY A 81 -3.91 6.01 11.08
C GLY A 81 -4.28 7.48 10.92
N ALA A 82 -3.84 8.15 9.85
CA ALA A 82 -4.11 9.58 9.57
C ALA A 82 -5.28 9.80 8.60
N MET A 83 -5.80 8.75 7.95
CA MET A 83 -6.78 8.85 6.88
C MET A 83 -8.06 9.60 7.28
N GLY A 84 -8.60 9.30 8.47
CA GLY A 84 -9.84 9.93 8.96
C GLY A 84 -9.71 11.44 9.12
N GLU A 85 -8.65 11.91 9.79
CA GLU A 85 -8.39 13.34 10.03
C GLU A 85 -8.14 14.10 8.71
N VAL A 86 -7.37 13.50 7.80
CA VAL A 86 -7.08 14.09 6.49
C VAL A 86 -8.36 14.18 5.64
N ALA A 87 -9.17 13.12 5.62
CA ALA A 87 -10.44 13.13 4.90
C ALA A 87 -11.44 14.14 5.50
N ALA A 88 -11.49 14.27 6.84
CA ALA A 88 -12.32 15.25 7.52
C ALA A 88 -11.96 16.70 7.18
N THR A 89 -10.70 16.94 6.79
CA THR A 89 -10.25 18.26 6.30
C THR A 89 -10.56 18.46 4.81
N ALA A 90 -10.38 17.42 3.99
CA ALA A 90 -10.55 17.51 2.54
C ALA A 90 -12.02 17.55 2.10
N ILE A 91 -12.84 16.59 2.55
CA ILE A 91 -14.21 16.36 2.04
C ILE A 91 -15.13 17.60 2.15
N PRO A 92 -15.11 18.39 3.24
CA PRO A 92 -15.95 19.59 3.32
C PRO A 92 -15.64 20.62 2.23
N ALA A 93 -14.39 20.69 1.76
CA ALA A 93 -13.96 21.64 0.74
C ALA A 93 -14.18 21.12 -0.70
N MET A 94 -14.31 19.80 -0.89
CA MET A 94 -14.46 19.20 -2.22
C MET A 94 -15.73 19.67 -2.95
N LYS A 95 -15.60 19.87 -4.26
CA LYS A 95 -16.73 20.21 -5.14
C LYS A 95 -17.66 19.00 -5.34
N PRO A 96 -18.97 19.24 -5.57
CA PRO A 96 -19.89 18.17 -5.93
C PRO A 96 -19.40 17.39 -7.16
N GLY A 97 -19.42 16.07 -7.08
CA GLY A 97 -18.95 15.15 -8.11
C GLY A 97 -17.45 14.85 -8.10
N ALA A 98 -16.65 15.53 -7.27
CA ALA A 98 -15.23 15.18 -7.11
C ALA A 98 -15.09 13.83 -6.38
N ILE A 99 -14.11 13.04 -6.80
CA ILE A 99 -13.87 11.69 -6.30
C ILE A 99 -12.82 11.76 -5.18
N LEU A 100 -13.12 11.13 -4.05
CA LEU A 100 -12.13 10.79 -3.04
C LEU A 100 -11.64 9.36 -3.27
N THR A 101 -10.34 9.14 -3.15
CA THR A 101 -9.73 7.80 -3.13
C THR A 101 -8.57 7.78 -2.16
N ASP A 102 -8.09 6.59 -1.81
CA ASP A 102 -6.95 6.39 -0.92
C ASP A 102 -6.04 5.27 -1.43
N THR A 103 -4.89 5.10 -0.78
CA THR A 103 -3.93 4.03 -1.06
C THR A 103 -3.57 3.22 0.19
N GLY A 104 -4.41 3.23 1.21
CA GLY A 104 -4.12 2.63 2.51
C GLY A 104 -3.87 1.13 2.40
N SER A 105 -3.13 0.53 3.32
CA SER A 105 -2.86 -0.92 3.30
C SER A 105 -3.95 -1.77 3.97
N THR A 106 -4.90 -1.12 4.64
CA THR A 106 -6.08 -1.74 5.28
C THR A 106 -7.34 -1.00 4.83
N LYS A 107 -8.48 -1.68 4.69
CA LYS A 107 -9.69 -1.09 4.08
C LYS A 107 -10.79 -0.84 5.08
N VAL A 108 -11.16 -1.83 5.90
CA VAL A 108 -12.30 -1.71 6.81
C VAL A 108 -12.10 -0.51 7.76
N SER A 109 -10.95 -0.44 8.42
CA SER A 109 -10.61 0.64 9.35
C SER A 109 -10.56 2.02 8.69
N VAL A 110 -10.04 2.11 7.47
CA VAL A 110 -9.92 3.37 6.74
C VAL A 110 -11.30 3.86 6.31
N ILE A 111 -12.13 2.96 5.78
CA ILE A 111 -13.51 3.25 5.42
C ILE A 111 -14.29 3.74 6.64
N ASP A 112 -14.17 3.05 7.77
CA ASP A 112 -14.88 3.43 8.99
C ASP A 112 -14.40 4.77 9.59
N ALA A 113 -13.10 5.07 9.47
CA ALA A 113 -12.56 6.37 9.90
C ALA A 113 -13.00 7.54 9.01
N ILE A 114 -13.21 7.30 7.71
CA ILE A 114 -13.63 8.32 6.73
C ILE A 114 -15.15 8.49 6.71
N ARG A 115 -15.92 7.42 6.98
CA ARG A 115 -17.39 7.38 6.90
C ARG A 115 -18.09 8.57 7.57
N PRO A 116 -17.69 9.06 8.76
CA PRO A 116 -18.34 10.20 9.40
C PRO A 116 -18.25 11.51 8.61
N SER A 117 -17.26 11.65 7.72
CA SER A 117 -17.03 12.85 6.93
C SER A 117 -17.59 12.75 5.51
N LEU A 118 -18.05 11.57 5.07
CA LEU A 118 -18.54 11.38 3.71
C LEU A 118 -19.77 12.24 3.42
N ARG A 119 -19.80 12.78 2.21
CA ARG A 119 -20.94 13.53 1.66
C ARG A 119 -21.58 12.73 0.51
N PRO A 120 -22.92 12.77 0.34
CA PRO A 120 -23.59 12.06 -0.74
C PRO A 120 -23.15 12.49 -2.16
N ASP A 121 -22.66 13.72 -2.31
CA ASP A 121 -22.23 14.30 -3.57
C ASP A 121 -20.72 14.17 -3.82
N VAL A 122 -19.97 13.50 -2.94
CA VAL A 122 -18.53 13.24 -3.09
C VAL A 122 -18.32 11.71 -3.08
N PRO A 123 -18.26 11.08 -4.27
CA PRO A 123 -18.01 9.64 -4.35
C PRO A 123 -16.68 9.26 -3.71
N TYR A 124 -16.69 8.20 -2.89
CA TYR A 124 -15.48 7.65 -2.29
C TYR A 124 -15.22 6.23 -2.80
N VAL A 125 -14.05 6.04 -3.42
CA VAL A 125 -13.62 4.76 -3.99
C VAL A 125 -12.28 4.37 -3.35
N PRO A 126 -12.29 3.53 -2.30
CA PRO A 126 -11.07 3.06 -1.67
C PRO A 126 -10.25 2.17 -2.61
N ALA A 127 -8.92 2.29 -2.55
CA ALA A 127 -8.00 1.49 -3.35
C ALA A 127 -6.73 1.12 -2.55
N HIS A 128 -6.03 0.10 -3.04
CA HIS A 128 -4.74 -0.33 -2.48
C HIS A 128 -3.83 -0.82 -3.60
N PRO A 129 -2.84 -0.01 -4.04
CA PRO A 129 -1.80 -0.51 -4.92
C PRO A 129 -0.91 -1.51 -4.17
N MET A 130 -0.91 -2.76 -4.60
CA MET A 130 -0.04 -3.84 -4.11
C MET A 130 1.37 -3.68 -4.69
N ALA A 131 1.98 -2.53 -4.44
CA ALA A 131 3.29 -2.13 -4.91
C ALA A 131 3.98 -1.29 -3.84
N GLY A 132 5.29 -1.49 -3.66
CA GLY A 132 6.07 -0.76 -2.68
C GLY A 132 7.53 -1.18 -2.69
N THR A 133 8.33 -0.43 -1.95
CA THR A 133 9.74 -0.73 -1.64
C THR A 133 9.94 -0.49 -0.14
N GLU A 134 11.09 -0.88 0.40
CA GLU A 134 11.47 -0.58 1.77
C GLU A 134 11.80 0.92 2.03
N TYR A 135 11.84 1.75 0.99
CA TYR A 135 12.16 3.18 1.10
C TYR A 135 10.92 4.06 1.24
N SER A 136 11.08 5.18 1.95
CA SER A 136 10.03 6.17 2.23
C SER A 136 10.41 7.57 1.74
N GLY A 137 9.41 8.45 1.68
CA GLY A 137 9.57 9.86 1.31
C GLY A 137 9.53 10.14 -0.20
N PRO A 138 9.58 11.42 -0.60
CA PRO A 138 9.38 11.82 -1.99
C PRO A 138 10.43 11.25 -2.97
N ASP A 139 11.68 11.12 -2.51
CA ASP A 139 12.80 10.61 -3.33
C ASP A 139 12.68 9.13 -3.67
N ALA A 140 11.87 8.37 -2.93
CA ALA A 140 11.66 6.95 -3.19
C ALA A 140 10.68 6.72 -4.35
N GLY A 141 9.93 7.74 -4.78
CA GLY A 141 8.92 7.62 -5.82
C GLY A 141 9.49 7.50 -7.24
N PHE A 142 8.84 6.70 -8.08
CA PHE A 142 9.20 6.59 -9.50
C PHE A 142 8.02 6.15 -10.37
N ALA A 143 8.01 6.56 -11.65
CA ALA A 143 6.85 6.47 -12.54
C ALA A 143 6.40 5.04 -12.92
N THR A 144 7.24 4.03 -12.69
CA THR A 144 6.98 2.62 -13.07
C THR A 144 6.69 1.73 -11.86
N LEU A 145 6.49 2.30 -10.66
CA LEU A 145 6.25 1.53 -9.43
C LEU A 145 5.08 0.55 -9.56
N PHE A 146 4.04 0.95 -10.28
CA PHE A 146 2.79 0.19 -10.38
C PHE A 146 2.70 -0.72 -11.62
N ASP A 147 3.72 -0.71 -12.50
CA ASP A 147 3.70 -1.46 -13.76
C ASP A 147 3.52 -2.97 -13.50
N ASN A 148 2.44 -3.54 -14.05
CA ASN A 148 2.04 -4.95 -13.91
C ASN A 148 1.85 -5.41 -12.44
N ARG A 149 1.69 -4.46 -11.50
CA ARG A 149 1.30 -4.72 -10.11
C ARG A 149 -0.21 -4.69 -9.98
N TRP A 150 -0.74 -5.35 -8.96
CA TRP A 150 -2.17 -5.28 -8.68
C TRP A 150 -2.52 -3.97 -7.97
N CYS A 151 -3.65 -3.37 -8.29
CA CYS A 151 -4.36 -2.43 -7.45
C CYS A 151 -5.73 -3.02 -7.10
N LEU A 152 -6.01 -3.12 -5.81
CA LEU A 152 -7.25 -3.70 -5.30
C LEU A 152 -8.20 -2.56 -4.95
N LEU A 153 -9.36 -2.52 -5.60
CA LEU A 153 -10.41 -1.54 -5.34
C LEU A 153 -11.48 -2.17 -4.45
N THR A 154 -12.00 -1.42 -3.50
CA THR A 154 -13.11 -1.88 -2.64
C THR A 154 -14.26 -0.87 -2.69
N PRO A 155 -14.94 -0.75 -3.84
CA PRO A 155 -16.01 0.22 -4.02
C PRO A 155 -17.12 0.00 -2.98
N LEU A 156 -17.68 1.10 -2.48
CA LEU A 156 -18.76 1.08 -1.49
C LEU A 156 -20.13 1.03 -2.17
N ASP A 157 -21.07 0.35 -1.53
CA ASP A 157 -22.46 0.30 -2.00
C ASP A 157 -23.05 1.71 -2.08
N GLY A 158 -23.81 1.97 -3.16
CA GLY A 158 -24.46 3.26 -3.40
C GLY A 158 -23.56 4.35 -4.00
N MET A 159 -22.29 4.06 -4.28
CA MET A 159 -21.41 4.97 -5.02
C MET A 159 -21.63 4.84 -6.54
N PRO A 160 -21.53 5.94 -7.32
CA PRO A 160 -21.71 5.88 -8.77
C PRO A 160 -20.66 4.99 -9.46
N ASP A 161 -21.10 4.12 -10.36
CA ASP A 161 -20.20 3.26 -11.17
C ASP A 161 -19.17 4.06 -11.97
N THR A 162 -19.52 5.30 -12.34
CA THR A 162 -18.61 6.22 -13.03
C THR A 162 -17.38 6.58 -12.19
N ALA A 163 -17.54 6.71 -10.86
CA ALA A 163 -16.42 6.99 -9.97
C ALA A 163 -15.48 5.78 -9.87
N THR A 164 -16.04 4.57 -9.71
CA THR A 164 -15.27 3.33 -9.72
C THR A 164 -14.54 3.13 -11.04
N THR A 165 -15.19 3.43 -12.17
CA THR A 165 -14.58 3.38 -13.51
C THR A 165 -13.42 4.37 -13.64
N ALA A 166 -13.57 5.60 -13.14
CA ALA A 166 -12.51 6.61 -13.17
C ALA A 166 -11.29 6.17 -12.35
N ILE A 167 -11.48 5.66 -11.13
CA ILE A 167 -10.36 5.17 -10.31
C ILE A 167 -9.73 3.89 -10.89
N THR A 168 -10.53 3.01 -11.49
CA THR A 168 -10.01 1.85 -12.24
C THR A 168 -9.10 2.32 -13.38
N THR A 169 -9.58 3.28 -14.17
CA THR A 169 -8.82 3.86 -15.29
C THR A 169 -7.56 4.56 -14.81
N LEU A 170 -7.60 5.29 -13.68
CA LEU A 170 -6.41 5.91 -13.09
C LEU A 170 -5.32 4.86 -12.83
N TRP A 171 -5.67 3.74 -12.20
CA TRP A 171 -4.68 2.71 -11.86
C TRP A 171 -4.18 1.95 -13.10
N GLU A 172 -5.04 1.72 -14.09
CA GLU A 172 -4.63 1.15 -15.39
C GLU A 172 -3.70 2.09 -16.16
N LEU A 173 -3.98 3.39 -16.15
CA LEU A 173 -3.08 4.42 -16.69
C LEU A 173 -1.77 4.49 -15.91
N CYS A 174 -1.74 4.10 -14.63
CA CYS A 174 -0.51 3.91 -13.86
C CYS A 174 0.26 2.62 -14.21
N GLY A 175 -0.28 1.76 -15.07
CA GLY A 175 0.30 0.48 -15.47
C GLY A 175 -0.14 -0.70 -14.59
N ALA A 176 -1.03 -0.48 -13.62
CA ALA A 176 -1.51 -1.52 -12.71
C ALA A 176 -2.60 -2.39 -13.34
N ARG A 177 -2.71 -3.63 -12.85
CA ARG A 177 -3.87 -4.51 -13.05
C ARG A 177 -4.88 -4.23 -11.94
N THR A 178 -6.15 -4.13 -12.26
CA THR A 178 -7.19 -3.79 -11.28
C THR A 178 -8.03 -5.01 -10.90
N ARG A 179 -8.48 -5.08 -9.65
CA ARG A 179 -9.46 -6.07 -9.19
C ARG A 179 -10.34 -5.48 -8.10
N THR A 180 -11.63 -5.72 -8.18
CA THR A 180 -12.59 -5.36 -7.13
C THR A 180 -12.79 -6.50 -6.13
N MET A 181 -13.00 -6.16 -4.87
CA MET A 181 -13.40 -7.09 -3.79
C MET A 181 -14.06 -6.34 -2.64
N THR A 182 -14.62 -7.06 -1.67
CA THR A 182 -15.14 -6.41 -0.45
C THR A 182 -13.99 -5.98 0.48
N PRO A 183 -14.18 -4.94 1.32
CA PRO A 183 -13.20 -4.52 2.31
C PRO A 183 -12.71 -5.64 3.24
N GLU A 184 -13.63 -6.49 3.71
CA GLU A 184 -13.31 -7.59 4.63
C GLU A 184 -12.51 -8.68 3.93
N HIS A 185 -12.82 -8.96 2.65
CA HIS A 185 -12.05 -9.91 1.87
C HIS A 185 -10.64 -9.39 1.59
N HIS A 186 -10.51 -8.10 1.24
CA HIS A 186 -9.23 -7.43 1.09
C HIS A 186 -8.35 -7.59 2.33
N ASP A 187 -8.89 -7.24 3.50
CA ASP A 187 -8.11 -7.24 4.75
C ASP A 187 -7.69 -8.66 5.16
N ARG A 188 -8.54 -9.68 4.93
CA ARG A 188 -8.15 -11.09 5.10
C ARG A 188 -7.06 -11.54 4.14
N VAL A 189 -7.14 -11.16 2.86
CA VAL A 189 -6.12 -11.48 1.86
C VAL A 189 -4.80 -10.81 2.23
N CYS A 190 -4.81 -9.52 2.54
CA CYS A 190 -3.61 -8.76 2.92
C CYS A 190 -2.97 -9.28 4.23
N ALA A 191 -3.79 -9.78 5.17
CA ALA A 191 -3.28 -10.39 6.40
C ALA A 191 -2.30 -11.55 6.12
N ILE A 192 -2.61 -12.42 5.16
CA ILE A 192 -1.75 -13.58 4.83
C ILE A 192 -0.67 -13.24 3.80
N VAL A 193 -0.95 -12.43 2.77
CA VAL A 193 0.01 -12.18 1.69
C VAL A 193 1.03 -11.07 2.01
N SER A 194 0.76 -10.24 3.03
CA SER A 194 1.60 -9.07 3.37
C SER A 194 1.86 -8.93 4.87
N HIS A 195 0.82 -8.86 5.69
CA HIS A 195 0.99 -8.44 7.09
C HIS A 195 1.68 -9.49 7.96
N LEU A 196 1.25 -10.75 7.87
CA LEU A 196 1.89 -11.85 8.58
C LEU A 196 3.36 -12.03 8.15
N PRO A 197 3.73 -12.03 6.85
CA PRO A 197 5.13 -12.02 6.44
C PRO A 197 5.98 -10.93 7.10
N HIS A 198 5.48 -9.69 7.23
CA HIS A 198 6.19 -8.62 7.92
C HIS A 198 6.28 -8.84 9.42
N LEU A 199 5.21 -9.31 10.06
CA LEU A 199 5.23 -9.69 11.48
C LEU A 199 6.34 -10.70 11.75
N LEU A 200 6.42 -11.77 10.93
CA LEU A 200 7.45 -12.79 11.06
C LEU A 200 8.86 -12.23 10.80
N ALA A 201 9.01 -11.30 9.86
CA ALA A 201 10.28 -10.63 9.60
C ALA A 201 10.75 -9.79 10.80
N PHE A 202 9.86 -9.03 11.42
CA PHE A 202 10.19 -8.24 12.61
C PHE A 202 10.55 -9.14 13.80
N THR A 203 9.82 -10.24 14.01
CA THR A 203 10.07 -11.13 15.15
C THR A 203 11.32 -11.99 14.99
N ILE A 204 11.65 -12.48 13.77
CA ILE A 204 12.89 -13.24 13.56
C ILE A 204 14.14 -12.37 13.70
N CYS A 205 14.08 -11.12 13.24
CA CYS A 205 15.17 -10.16 13.43
C CYS A 205 15.36 -9.84 14.92
N GLY A 206 14.26 -9.63 15.67
CA GLY A 206 14.34 -9.47 17.13
C GLY A 206 14.90 -10.70 17.85
N THR A 207 14.49 -11.91 17.43
CA THR A 207 15.01 -13.17 18.01
C THR A 207 16.52 -13.29 17.81
N ALA A 208 17.03 -12.89 16.64
CA ALA A 208 18.46 -12.86 16.36
C ALA A 208 19.20 -11.78 17.19
N ASP A 209 18.57 -10.63 17.41
CA ASP A 209 19.11 -9.53 18.20
C ASP A 209 19.24 -9.90 19.69
N ASP A 210 18.31 -10.72 20.20
CA ASP A 210 18.26 -11.20 21.60
C ASP A 210 19.24 -12.36 21.90
N LEU A 211 19.99 -12.86 20.90
CA LEU A 211 21.03 -13.88 21.11
C LEU A 211 22.23 -13.27 21.84
N ALA A 212 22.98 -14.12 22.56
CA ALA A 212 24.21 -13.71 23.24
C ALA A 212 25.23 -13.10 22.26
N ASP A 213 26.04 -12.15 22.73
CA ASP A 213 26.88 -11.26 21.90
C ASP A 213 27.75 -11.99 20.85
N GLU A 214 28.35 -13.13 21.21
CA GLU A 214 29.16 -13.94 20.29
C GLU A 214 28.32 -14.48 19.13
N THR A 215 27.14 -15.02 19.41
CA THR A 215 26.20 -15.54 18.41
C THR A 215 25.57 -14.42 17.58
N ARG A 216 25.35 -13.23 18.15
CA ARG A 216 24.83 -12.07 17.41
C ARG A 216 25.82 -11.62 16.31
N SER A 217 27.11 -11.56 16.63
CA SER A 217 28.16 -11.21 15.65
C SER A 217 28.18 -12.22 14.49
N GLU A 218 28.09 -13.51 14.81
CA GLU A 218 28.02 -14.58 13.82
C GLU A 218 26.75 -14.53 12.97
N VAL A 219 25.59 -14.14 13.52
CA VAL A 219 24.36 -13.96 12.73
C VAL A 219 24.54 -12.87 11.68
N LEU A 220 25.21 -11.76 12.01
CA LEU A 220 25.49 -10.69 11.06
C LEU A 220 26.53 -11.11 10.01
N GLU A 221 27.57 -11.86 10.42
CA GLU A 221 28.64 -12.33 9.53
C GLU A 221 28.16 -13.42 8.56
N PHE A 222 27.33 -14.36 9.04
CA PHE A 222 26.83 -15.50 8.28
C PHE A 222 25.41 -15.33 7.75
N ALA A 223 24.84 -14.11 7.80
CA ALA A 223 23.55 -13.81 7.21
C ALA A 223 23.55 -14.16 5.72
N ALA A 224 23.09 -15.36 5.39
CA ALA A 224 22.90 -15.84 4.03
C ALA A 224 21.63 -15.25 3.41
N SER A 225 21.38 -15.54 2.13
CA SER A 225 20.28 -14.94 1.35
C SER A 225 18.91 -15.04 2.04
N GLY A 226 18.62 -16.14 2.74
CA GLY A 226 17.35 -16.32 3.44
C GLY A 226 17.11 -15.31 4.57
N PHE A 227 18.11 -15.07 5.43
CA PHE A 227 17.97 -14.08 6.50
C PHE A 227 17.99 -12.65 5.94
N ARG A 228 18.81 -12.39 4.91
CA ARG A 228 18.84 -11.08 4.22
C ARG A 228 17.47 -10.68 3.67
N ASP A 229 16.72 -11.61 3.10
CA ASP A 229 15.38 -11.34 2.58
C ASP A 229 14.41 -10.89 3.68
N PHE A 230 14.51 -11.45 4.89
CA PHE A 230 13.74 -10.98 6.06
C PHE A 230 14.21 -9.61 6.54
N THR A 231 15.52 -9.33 6.58
CA THR A 231 16.03 -8.02 7.01
C THR A 231 15.58 -6.87 6.11
N ARG A 232 15.44 -7.11 4.80
CA ARG A 232 14.89 -6.10 3.86
C ARG A 232 13.44 -5.73 4.20
N ILE A 233 12.63 -6.72 4.59
CA ILE A 233 11.24 -6.50 5.01
C ILE A 233 11.21 -5.82 6.39
N ALA A 234 12.12 -6.20 7.28
CA ALA A 234 12.23 -5.67 8.62
C ALA A 234 12.71 -4.20 8.68
N SER A 235 13.33 -3.68 7.62
CA SER A 235 13.73 -2.26 7.52
C SER A 235 12.59 -1.33 7.08
N SER A 236 11.35 -1.82 7.01
CA SER A 236 10.19 -1.02 6.63
C SER A 236 9.86 0.07 7.67
N ASP A 237 9.07 1.06 7.25
CA ASP A 237 8.67 2.19 8.12
C ASP A 237 7.88 1.72 9.37
N PRO A 238 8.35 2.06 10.59
CA PRO A 238 7.74 1.55 11.82
C PRO A 238 6.36 2.14 12.12
N ILE A 239 6.09 3.38 11.69
CA ILE A 239 4.81 4.06 11.93
C ILE A 239 3.73 3.42 11.05
N MET A 240 4.03 3.21 9.77
CA MET A 240 3.16 2.50 8.83
C MET A 240 2.82 1.10 9.33
N TRP A 241 3.80 0.31 9.74
CA TRP A 241 3.56 -1.07 10.16
C TRP A 241 2.84 -1.18 11.51
N ARG A 242 3.11 -0.29 12.46
CA ARG A 242 2.29 -0.15 13.68
C ARG A 242 0.82 0.04 13.32
N ASP A 243 0.53 1.01 12.44
CA ASP A 243 -0.84 1.35 12.08
C ASP A 243 -1.52 0.20 11.32
N ILE A 244 -0.80 -0.52 10.45
CA ILE A 244 -1.31 -1.72 9.77
C ILE A 244 -1.71 -2.81 10.77
N PHE A 245 -0.84 -3.12 11.74
CA PHE A 245 -1.14 -4.17 12.72
C PHE A 245 -2.32 -3.80 13.62
N LEU A 246 -2.41 -2.55 14.06
CA LEU A 246 -3.53 -2.09 14.88
C LEU A 246 -4.84 -2.05 14.09
N SER A 247 -4.78 -1.64 12.83
CA SER A 247 -5.98 -1.46 11.98
C SER A 247 -6.53 -2.74 11.37
N ASN A 248 -5.71 -3.79 11.20
CA ASN A 248 -6.15 -5.11 10.75
C ASN A 248 -5.89 -6.22 11.79
N ARG A 249 -5.98 -5.86 13.08
CA ARG A 249 -5.62 -6.72 14.20
C ARG A 249 -6.26 -8.10 14.15
N GLU A 250 -7.57 -8.17 13.98
CA GLU A 250 -8.30 -9.45 14.06
C GLU A 250 -7.87 -10.42 12.95
N ALA A 251 -7.76 -9.97 11.70
CA ALA A 251 -7.33 -10.84 10.60
C ALA A 251 -5.85 -11.23 10.74
N VAL A 252 -4.99 -10.33 11.23
CA VAL A 252 -3.58 -10.65 11.49
C VAL A 252 -3.45 -11.70 12.58
N LEU A 253 -4.18 -11.58 13.69
CA LEU A 253 -4.17 -12.56 14.78
C LEU A 253 -4.76 -13.91 14.36
N GLU A 254 -5.78 -13.92 13.51
CA GLU A 254 -6.31 -15.15 12.92
C GLU A 254 -5.24 -15.88 12.09
N MET A 255 -4.54 -15.15 11.21
CA MET A 255 -3.49 -15.72 10.37
C MET A 255 -2.27 -16.15 11.18
N LEU A 256 -1.89 -15.38 12.20
CA LEU A 256 -0.82 -15.74 13.13
C LEU A 256 -1.15 -17.05 13.87
N SER A 257 -2.39 -17.22 14.34
CA SER A 257 -2.81 -18.43 15.05
C SER A 257 -2.66 -19.68 14.16
N ARG A 258 -3.11 -19.59 12.90
CA ARG A 258 -2.93 -20.68 11.90
C ARG A 258 -1.45 -20.97 11.64
N PHE A 259 -0.63 -19.93 11.50
CA PHE A 259 0.81 -20.10 11.32
C PHE A 259 1.48 -20.80 12.51
N LEU A 260 1.11 -20.43 13.74
CA LEU A 260 1.66 -21.07 14.95
C LEU A 260 1.33 -22.55 15.00
N GLU A 261 0.12 -22.96 14.61
CA GLU A 261 -0.26 -24.38 14.50
C GLU A 261 0.61 -25.12 13.46
N ASP A 262 0.78 -24.54 12.28
CA ASP A 262 1.62 -25.12 11.21
C ASP A 262 3.09 -25.20 11.64
N ALA A 263 3.62 -24.16 12.29
CA ALA A 263 4.99 -24.11 12.80
C ALA A 263 5.22 -25.18 13.88
N GLN A 264 4.26 -25.36 14.81
CA GLN A 264 4.33 -26.42 15.81
C GLN A 264 4.27 -27.81 15.18
N ALA A 265 3.48 -28.00 14.12
CA ALA A 265 3.43 -29.27 13.40
C ALA A 265 4.77 -29.59 12.71
N MET A 266 5.39 -28.61 12.06
CA MET A 266 6.74 -28.74 11.50
C MET A 266 7.79 -29.05 12.58
N ALA A 267 7.73 -28.37 13.73
CA ALA A 267 8.65 -28.62 14.84
C ALA A 267 8.52 -30.05 15.40
N ARG A 268 7.29 -30.60 15.48
CA ARG A 268 7.06 -32.00 15.86
C ARG A 268 7.63 -32.97 14.83
N ALA A 269 7.42 -32.71 13.55
CA ALA A 269 7.97 -33.53 12.47
C ALA A 269 9.51 -33.59 12.55
N ILE A 270 10.17 -32.45 12.76
CA ILE A 270 11.62 -32.39 12.96
C ILE A 270 12.05 -33.18 14.20
N ARG A 271 11.35 -32.99 15.34
CA ARG A 271 11.69 -33.66 16.61
C ARG A 271 11.62 -35.18 16.52
N TRP A 272 10.69 -35.71 15.72
CA TRP A 272 10.47 -37.16 15.60
C TRP A 272 11.03 -37.76 14.31
N GLY A 273 11.70 -36.96 13.47
CA GLY A 273 12.28 -37.43 12.22
C GLY A 273 11.24 -37.85 11.16
N ASP A 274 10.07 -37.22 11.15
CA ASP A 274 9.00 -37.46 10.17
C ASP A 274 9.38 -36.84 8.81
N SER A 275 10.22 -37.56 8.07
CA SER A 275 10.78 -37.13 6.79
C SER A 275 9.68 -36.85 5.75
N ASP A 276 8.63 -37.68 5.71
CA ASP A 276 7.58 -37.57 4.69
C ASP A 276 6.77 -36.28 4.88
N TYR A 277 6.43 -35.94 6.12
CA TYR A 277 5.75 -34.68 6.42
C TYR A 277 6.61 -33.46 6.04
N ILE A 278 7.90 -33.49 6.36
CA ILE A 278 8.83 -32.39 6.04
C ILE A 278 8.91 -32.17 4.53
N VAL A 279 9.06 -33.24 3.75
CA VAL A 279 9.13 -33.18 2.28
C VAL A 279 7.81 -32.65 1.68
N ASP A 280 6.65 -33.17 2.09
CA ASP A 280 5.34 -32.70 1.60
C ASP A 280 5.18 -31.18 1.81
N ARG A 281 5.54 -30.68 2.99
CA ARG A 281 5.44 -29.25 3.29
C ARG A 281 6.37 -28.39 2.42
N ILE A 282 7.59 -28.84 2.17
CA ILE A 282 8.54 -28.15 1.28
C ILE A 282 8.03 -28.17 -0.17
N GLU A 283 7.49 -29.29 -0.65
CA GLU A 283 6.95 -29.41 -2.01
C GLU A 283 5.75 -28.50 -2.25
N ARG A 284 4.87 -28.35 -1.26
CA ARG A 284 3.76 -27.38 -1.31
C ARG A 284 4.27 -25.95 -1.46
N GLY A 285 5.31 -25.58 -0.70
CA GLY A 285 5.96 -24.26 -0.84
C GLY A 285 6.53 -24.04 -2.25
N ARG A 286 7.16 -25.07 -2.84
CA ARG A 286 7.65 -25.01 -4.24
C ARG A 286 6.53 -24.82 -5.25
N ALA A 287 5.38 -25.49 -5.05
CA ALA A 287 4.22 -25.32 -5.91
C ALA A 287 3.67 -23.89 -5.87
N ILE A 288 3.59 -23.27 -4.68
CA ILE A 288 3.19 -21.88 -4.52
C ILE A 288 4.16 -20.94 -5.26
N ARG A 289 5.48 -21.10 -5.08
CA ARG A 289 6.49 -20.27 -5.78
C ARG A 289 6.37 -20.38 -7.30
N ARG A 290 6.12 -21.59 -7.84
CA ARG A 290 5.91 -21.81 -9.27
C ARG A 290 4.70 -21.04 -9.79
N SER A 291 3.58 -21.11 -9.07
CA SER A 291 2.37 -20.35 -9.39
C SER A 291 2.61 -18.83 -9.37
N LEU A 292 3.41 -18.32 -8.42
CA LEU A 292 3.76 -16.89 -8.39
C LEU A 292 4.61 -16.48 -9.61
N LEU A 293 5.54 -17.32 -10.06
CA LEU A 293 6.33 -17.08 -11.28
C LEU A 293 5.45 -17.04 -12.53
N GLU A 294 4.55 -18.01 -12.67
CA GLU A 294 3.59 -18.08 -13.78
C GLU A 294 2.69 -16.82 -13.83
N ASN A 295 2.31 -16.31 -12.65
CA ASN A 295 1.49 -15.11 -12.51
C ASN A 295 2.28 -13.78 -12.55
N ARG A 296 3.60 -13.84 -12.81
CA ARG A 296 4.52 -12.67 -12.82
C ARG A 296 4.48 -11.86 -11.52
N GLN A 297 4.39 -12.55 -10.38
CA GLN A 297 4.35 -11.98 -9.03
C GLN A 297 5.60 -12.33 -8.18
N ALA A 298 6.63 -12.91 -8.79
CA ALA A 298 7.77 -13.53 -8.11
C ALA A 298 9.11 -12.89 -8.46
#